data_AF-A0A9W8N1R6-F1
#
_entry.id   AF-A0A9W8N1R6-F1
#
_cell.length_a   1.000
_cell.length_b   1.000
_cell.length_c   1.000
_cell.angle_alpha   90.00
_cell.angle_beta   90.00
_cell.angle_gamma   90.00
#
_symmetry.space_group_name_H-M   'P 1'
#
loop_
_entity.id
_entity.type
_entity.pdbx_description
1 polymer ?
#
loop_
_entity_poly.entity_id
_entity_poly.type
_entity_poly.pdbx_seq_one_letter_code
_entity_poly.pdbx_strand_id
1 'polypeptide(L)'
;MPKRHHAEEEEPVSNASSKRAKTADSDEEDDSEEAPQTQTRAKRERAAAKKGKGKAAAESSGEGSSEEEETSEQQQLEDDEEFERRWGAKLRAQLENKKNVQGTVADHGIIEYIEMCQFMCHKFLKFTFGPQINFIIGHNGSGKSAVLSAITVALGGKATSTGRGTGLKSFIREGQQAAEVTIHIKNQGEEAYKPKEYGKTIVITRRFGKDGNSSWKIKSKDGKVISTKKDELSAICDHMNIQVDNPMNVLTQDAARQFLSASVPQDKYKFFLRGTQLTQLSEEYDLCLTNINQTAKLLSVKKEALPDLKARLREVTARYEEAAKAREQKKKADDLKKEMAWSHVAAKEEEMENKLSEVARLSRRLPKIEESLKEAEAAFQVATDQVKEFEESVNEMGNVENLDKQKNDIQAQMRERKKQLVDLNNDLKQMNASLTGINNQIEDLSKQIAEESRRMAQHSQAKHEETQRRIEECRAEVSQYEKRIAEIVHKRKDLGVQADGIHETGHSANEAVKAIQSNIDNCDRMIENAKQAEKDALVPYGRNLKQVMENINRMKRGTPGRGATS
;
A
#
# COMPACT_ATOMS: atom_id res chain seq x y z
N MET A 1 37.99 -10.33 -19.55
CA MET A 1 39.44 -10.22 -19.83
C MET A 1 39.71 -10.88 -21.17
N PRO A 2 40.79 -10.57 -21.92
CA PRO A 2 41.71 -9.40 -21.87
C PRO A 2 41.10 -8.20 -22.65
N LYS A 3 41.45 -6.91 -22.51
CA LYS A 3 42.69 -6.10 -22.33
C LYS A 3 43.41 -5.66 -23.63
N ARG A 4 43.25 -4.35 -23.93
CA ARG A 4 44.29 -3.37 -24.38
C ARG A 4 44.81 -3.45 -25.84
N HIS A 5 45.30 -2.37 -26.48
CA HIS A 5 45.50 -0.96 -26.04
C HIS A 5 45.47 0.03 -27.23
N HIS A 6 44.88 1.21 -27.01
CA HIS A 6 45.29 2.54 -27.54
C HIS A 6 45.08 3.51 -26.35
N ALA A 7 45.89 4.52 -26.01
CA ALA A 7 46.77 5.47 -26.73
C ALA A 7 46.07 6.83 -26.95
N GLU A 8 46.28 7.76 -26.01
CA GLU A 8 46.42 9.21 -26.21
C GLU A 8 46.94 9.88 -24.90
N GLU A 9 47.23 11.17 -24.97
CA GLU A 9 48.02 11.95 -23.99
C GLU A 9 47.15 12.75 -23.00
N GLU A 10 47.67 13.09 -21.80
CA GLU A 10 47.46 14.41 -21.15
C GLU A 10 48.29 14.58 -19.86
N GLU A 11 48.46 15.84 -19.41
CA GLU A 11 49.30 16.26 -18.26
C GLU A 11 48.52 16.37 -16.92
N PRO A 12 49.21 16.51 -15.75
CA PRO A 12 48.60 16.25 -14.45
C PRO A 12 47.78 17.40 -13.82
N VAL A 13 46.83 16.99 -12.97
CA VAL A 13 45.83 17.83 -12.29
C VAL A 13 46.40 18.70 -11.15
N SER A 14 45.94 19.95 -11.05
CA SER A 14 45.95 20.71 -9.79
C SER A 14 44.58 21.39 -9.51
N ASN A 15 43.89 20.96 -8.44
CA ASN A 15 42.64 21.57 -7.97
C ASN A 15 42.89 22.81 -7.09
N ALA A 16 42.16 23.91 -7.29
CA ALA A 16 41.67 24.79 -6.20
C ALA A 16 40.63 25.85 -6.63
N SER A 17 39.37 25.66 -6.22
CA SER A 17 38.36 26.67 -5.82
C SER A 17 38.33 28.08 -6.45
N SER A 18 37.22 28.40 -7.11
CA SER A 18 36.80 29.74 -7.55
C SER A 18 36.38 30.70 -6.42
N LYS A 19 36.58 32.02 -6.62
CA LYS A 19 35.71 33.07 -6.07
C LYS A 19 35.45 34.20 -7.09
N ARG A 20 34.19 34.60 -7.20
CA ARG A 20 33.60 35.67 -8.04
C ARG A 20 32.43 36.27 -7.23
N ALA A 21 32.13 37.56 -7.22
CA ALA A 21 32.89 38.78 -7.50
C ALA A 21 32.20 39.94 -6.73
N LYS A 22 32.73 41.17 -6.82
CA LYS A 22 32.01 42.41 -6.48
C LYS A 22 32.10 43.40 -7.64
N THR A 23 31.03 44.16 -7.84
CA THR A 23 31.00 45.45 -8.54
C THR A 23 30.94 46.56 -7.45
N ALA A 24 31.41 47.80 -7.62
CA ALA A 24 31.34 48.72 -8.78
C ALA A 24 29.88 49.21 -8.99
N ASP A 25 29.52 50.50 -9.02
CA ASP A 25 30.24 51.81 -8.98
C ASP A 25 29.32 52.90 -8.32
N SER A 26 29.72 54.16 -8.01
CA SER A 26 31.02 54.87 -8.19
C SER A 26 31.53 55.57 -6.88
N ASP A 27 31.60 56.89 -6.58
CA ASP A 27 31.25 58.21 -7.17
C ASP A 27 32.11 59.37 -6.54
N GLU A 28 32.01 60.60 -7.06
CA GLU A 28 32.68 61.90 -6.71
C GLU A 28 32.11 62.59 -5.43
N GLU A 29 32.58 63.68 -4.78
CA GLU A 29 33.60 64.79 -4.84
C GLU A 29 33.76 65.23 -3.33
N ASP A 30 34.65 66.04 -2.73
CA ASP A 30 35.93 66.76 -2.93
C ASP A 30 36.24 67.57 -1.62
N ASP A 31 37.48 68.05 -1.47
CA ASP A 31 38.11 69.07 -0.58
C ASP A 31 37.78 69.41 0.91
N SER A 32 38.87 69.76 1.62
CA SER A 32 39.06 70.80 2.67
C SER A 32 38.62 70.64 4.17
N GLU A 33 39.66 70.68 5.02
CA GLU A 33 39.90 71.51 6.24
C GLU A 33 38.92 71.73 7.43
N GLU A 34 39.58 71.83 8.61
CA GLU A 34 39.20 72.48 9.88
C GLU A 34 38.01 71.99 10.76
N ALA A 35 38.00 72.50 12.00
CA ALA A 35 37.07 72.26 13.10
C ALA A 35 36.24 73.56 13.37
N PRO A 36 35.38 73.73 14.42
CA PRO A 36 35.11 72.86 15.57
C PRO A 36 33.64 72.80 16.08
N GLN A 37 33.44 72.04 17.17
CA GLN A 37 32.51 72.28 18.29
C GLN A 37 31.07 72.86 18.11
N THR A 38 30.09 72.01 18.50
CA THR A 38 28.91 72.29 19.38
C THR A 38 27.56 72.80 18.83
N GLN A 39 26.51 72.53 19.64
CA GLN A 39 25.12 73.05 19.63
C GLN A 39 24.09 72.36 18.72
N THR A 40 22.77 72.30 19.01
CA THR A 40 21.96 72.41 20.26
C THR A 40 20.54 71.80 20.05
N ARG A 41 19.93 71.21 21.11
CA ARG A 41 18.47 71.22 21.44
C ARG A 41 18.21 70.36 22.70
N ALA A 42 17.22 70.61 23.58
CA ALA A 42 16.25 71.71 23.72
C ALA A 42 15.92 71.97 25.22
N LYS A 43 15.24 73.09 25.53
CA LYS A 43 14.86 73.51 26.90
C LYS A 43 13.51 72.93 27.37
N ARG A 44 13.40 72.63 28.67
CA ARG A 44 12.33 73.06 29.62
C ARG A 44 12.54 72.37 31.00
N GLU A 45 12.21 72.96 32.17
CA GLU A 45 11.84 74.35 32.53
C GLU A 45 12.35 74.66 33.97
N ARG A 46 11.93 75.77 34.61
CA ARG A 46 12.58 76.31 35.84
C ARG A 46 11.90 75.93 37.17
N ALA A 47 12.72 75.71 38.21
CA ALA A 47 12.42 76.06 39.61
C ALA A 47 13.74 76.40 40.37
N ALA A 48 13.70 77.16 41.47
CA ALA A 48 14.90 77.59 42.19
C ALA A 48 14.66 77.89 43.69
N ALA A 49 15.60 77.52 44.58
CA ALA A 49 15.78 78.18 45.88
C ALA A 49 17.12 77.86 46.59
N LYS A 50 17.75 78.95 47.06
CA LYS A 50 18.66 79.17 48.22
C LYS A 50 19.25 77.99 49.04
N LYS A 51 20.57 78.13 49.27
CA LYS A 51 21.40 77.79 50.46
C LYS A 51 20.70 77.23 51.72
N GLY A 52 21.28 76.17 52.30
CA GLY A 52 21.18 75.82 53.72
C GLY A 52 22.47 75.11 54.19
N LYS A 53 22.91 75.34 55.44
CA LYS A 53 23.98 74.57 56.10
C LYS A 53 23.35 73.52 57.02
N GLY A 54 23.94 72.32 57.09
CA GLY A 54 23.61 71.32 58.11
C GLY A 54 24.78 70.37 58.34
N LYS A 55 25.14 70.14 59.61
CA LYS A 55 26.01 69.03 60.03
C LYS A 55 25.11 67.87 60.47
N ALA A 56 25.43 66.65 60.02
CA ALA A 56 25.05 65.39 60.65
C ALA A 56 26.15 64.36 60.34
N ALA A 57 26.24 63.28 61.11
CA ALA A 57 27.30 62.27 60.99
C ALA A 57 26.77 60.95 60.40
N ALA A 58 27.70 60.14 59.88
CA ALA A 58 27.56 58.70 59.77
C ALA A 58 28.97 58.07 59.80
N GLU A 59 29.15 57.03 60.60
CA GLU A 59 30.30 56.11 60.59
C GLU A 59 29.86 54.79 59.95
N SER A 60 30.82 53.90 59.65
CA SER A 60 30.62 52.59 58.99
C SER A 60 30.21 52.69 57.51
N SER A 61 30.75 51.90 56.58
CA SER A 61 31.36 50.57 56.70
C SER A 61 32.59 50.44 55.80
N GLY A 62 33.56 49.62 56.21
CA GLY A 62 34.86 49.44 55.54
C GLY A 62 35.37 48.00 55.67
N GLU A 63 34.48 47.03 55.45
CA GLU A 63 34.72 45.59 55.55
C GLU A 63 34.23 44.94 54.25
N GLY A 64 34.95 43.93 53.74
CA GLY A 64 34.66 43.29 52.44
C GLY A 64 35.69 43.48 51.32
N SER A 65 36.93 43.91 51.64
CA SER A 65 38.06 43.90 50.69
C SER A 65 39.21 42.97 51.10
N SER A 66 39.27 42.53 52.36
CA SER A 66 40.32 41.63 52.88
C SER A 66 40.02 40.16 52.61
N GLU A 67 38.75 39.76 52.68
CA GLU A 67 38.36 38.34 52.59
C GLU A 67 38.62 37.75 51.19
N GLU A 68 38.52 38.55 50.12
CA GLU A 68 38.87 38.11 48.75
C GLU A 68 40.39 38.02 48.52
N GLU A 69 41.19 38.84 49.20
CA GLU A 69 42.67 38.74 49.15
C GLU A 69 43.16 37.54 49.97
N GLU A 70 42.73 37.40 51.22
CA GLU A 70 43.11 36.29 52.12
C GLU A 70 42.74 34.91 51.55
N THR A 71 41.56 34.77 50.93
CA THR A 71 41.17 33.49 50.30
C THR A 71 41.99 33.17 49.05
N SER A 72 42.52 34.17 48.35
CA SER A 72 43.42 33.97 47.20
C SER A 72 44.83 33.53 47.62
N GLU A 73 45.36 34.09 48.72
CA GLU A 73 46.65 33.67 49.29
C GLU A 73 46.56 32.24 49.86
N GLN A 74 45.47 31.91 50.55
CA GLN A 74 45.25 30.56 51.09
C GLN A 74 45.22 29.49 50.00
N GLN A 75 44.57 29.75 48.85
CA GLN A 75 44.59 28.80 47.72
C GLN A 75 45.98 28.62 47.09
N GLN A 76 46.79 29.69 46.99
CA GLN A 76 48.17 29.56 46.51
C GLN A 76 49.04 28.73 47.46
N LEU A 77 48.87 28.90 48.78
CA LEU A 77 49.57 28.10 49.78
C LEU A 77 49.17 26.62 49.75
N GLU A 78 47.89 26.29 49.53
CA GLU A 78 47.43 24.90 49.38
C GLU A 78 47.98 24.21 48.11
N ASP A 79 48.03 24.93 46.98
CA ASP A 79 48.62 24.43 45.72
C ASP A 79 50.14 24.22 45.84
N ASP A 80 50.87 25.16 46.44
CA ASP A 80 52.32 25.04 46.68
C ASP A 80 52.63 23.90 47.67
N GLU A 81 51.82 23.73 48.72
CA GLU A 81 51.94 22.59 49.64
C GLU A 81 51.71 21.24 48.92
N GLU A 82 50.69 21.11 48.08
CA GLU A 82 50.49 19.86 47.33
C GLU A 82 51.61 19.63 46.32
N PHE A 83 52.16 20.68 45.70
CA PHE A 83 53.32 20.58 44.83
C PHE A 83 54.58 20.07 45.57
N GLU A 84 54.92 20.66 46.73
CA GLU A 84 55.99 20.20 47.63
C GLU A 84 55.77 18.73 48.06
N ARG A 85 54.54 18.38 48.46
CA ARG A 85 54.14 17.03 48.90
C ARG A 85 54.28 15.98 47.78
N ARG A 86 54.06 16.37 46.53
CA ARG A 86 53.99 15.48 45.35
C ARG A 86 55.31 15.39 44.56
N TRP A 87 56.12 16.45 44.58
CA TRP A 87 57.35 16.56 43.79
C TRP A 87 58.60 16.91 44.62
N GLY A 88 58.47 17.56 45.79
CA GLY A 88 59.59 18.04 46.59
C GLY A 88 60.60 16.95 46.97
N ALA A 89 60.15 15.72 47.25
CA ALA A 89 61.05 14.59 47.49
C ALA A 89 61.90 14.20 46.26
N LYS A 90 61.31 14.21 45.05
CA LYS A 90 62.04 13.97 43.80
C LYS A 90 62.98 15.12 43.47
N LEU A 91 62.54 16.36 43.68
CA LEU A 91 63.31 17.57 43.42
C LEU A 91 64.54 17.65 44.35
N ARG A 92 64.37 17.35 45.65
CA ARG A 92 65.49 17.22 46.61
C ARG A 92 66.47 16.12 46.20
N ALA A 93 65.99 14.93 45.84
CA ALA A 93 66.85 13.84 45.37
C ALA A 93 67.63 14.20 44.08
N GLN A 94 67.00 14.92 43.13
CA GLN A 94 67.69 15.45 41.94
C GLN A 94 68.72 16.53 42.30
N LEU A 95 68.41 17.42 43.25
CA LEU A 95 69.33 18.44 43.74
C LEU A 95 70.52 17.84 44.50
N GLU A 96 70.32 16.77 45.27
CA GLU A 96 71.39 16.06 45.98
C GLU A 96 72.27 15.25 45.01
N ASN A 97 71.69 14.57 44.01
CA ASN A 97 72.46 13.99 42.92
C ASN A 97 73.27 15.06 42.17
N LYS A 98 72.70 16.25 41.89
CA LYS A 98 73.44 17.36 41.25
C LYS A 98 74.54 17.95 42.17
N LYS A 99 74.36 17.98 43.50
CA LYS A 99 75.41 18.39 44.46
C LYS A 99 76.63 17.47 44.46
N ASN A 100 76.44 16.16 44.26
CA ASN A 100 77.55 15.21 44.17
C ASN A 100 78.39 15.32 42.87
N VAL A 101 77.98 16.17 41.91
CA VAL A 101 78.65 16.36 40.62
C VAL A 101 79.36 17.73 40.58
N GLN A 102 80.08 18.07 41.65
CA GLN A 102 80.78 19.35 41.78
C GLN A 102 82.10 19.37 40.99
N GLY A 103 82.05 19.83 39.74
CA GLY A 103 83.25 20.15 38.93
C GLY A 103 83.35 19.47 37.57
N THR A 104 82.36 18.69 37.12
CA THR A 104 82.39 18.13 35.76
C THR A 104 82.16 19.19 34.68
N VAL A 105 82.59 18.87 33.46
CA VAL A 105 82.24 19.63 32.26
C VAL A 105 80.74 19.50 31.97
N ALA A 106 80.07 20.58 31.58
CA ALA A 106 78.66 20.52 31.18
C ALA A 106 78.45 19.72 29.88
N ASP A 107 77.31 19.02 29.76
CA ASP A 107 77.06 18.14 28.61
C ASP A 107 76.32 18.77 27.43
N HIS A 108 75.71 19.93 27.63
CA HIS A 108 75.08 20.75 26.59
C HIS A 108 75.54 22.22 26.71
N GLY A 109 75.19 23.06 25.74
CA GLY A 109 75.38 24.51 25.79
C GLY A 109 76.82 25.03 25.59
N ILE A 110 77.83 24.17 25.72
CA ILE A 110 79.24 24.53 25.47
C ILE A 110 79.46 24.78 23.97
N ILE A 111 80.04 25.92 23.62
CA ILE A 111 80.55 26.17 22.27
C ILE A 111 81.85 25.38 22.06
N GLU A 112 81.85 24.40 21.16
CA GLU A 112 82.98 23.49 20.90
C GLU A 112 83.94 24.06 19.82
N TYR A 113 83.43 24.83 18.87
CA TYR A 113 84.17 25.28 17.68
C TYR A 113 83.60 26.59 17.12
N ILE A 114 84.48 27.42 16.55
CA ILE A 114 84.10 28.55 15.70
C ILE A 114 84.92 28.56 14.39
N GLU A 115 84.25 28.95 13.31
CA GLU A 115 84.83 29.26 12.01
C GLU A 115 84.28 30.61 11.51
N MET A 116 85.16 31.47 11.02
CA MET A 116 84.84 32.81 10.50
C MET A 116 85.43 32.98 9.10
N CYS A 117 84.55 33.25 8.14
CA CYS A 117 84.89 33.47 6.73
C CYS A 117 84.60 34.93 6.36
N GLN A 118 85.63 35.65 5.93
CA GLN A 118 85.57 37.05 5.47
C GLN A 118 84.92 38.00 6.50
N PHE A 119 85.23 37.79 7.78
CA PHE A 119 84.62 38.49 8.92
C PHE A 119 85.61 39.51 9.52
N MET A 120 85.25 40.79 9.56
CA MET A 120 86.10 41.89 10.04
C MET A 120 87.49 41.85 9.38
N CYS A 121 88.58 41.73 10.15
CA CYS A 121 89.95 41.62 9.63
C CYS A 121 90.33 40.20 9.13
N HIS A 122 89.52 39.18 9.42
CA HIS A 122 89.87 37.77 9.18
C HIS A 122 89.38 37.30 7.80
N LYS A 123 90.31 36.87 6.93
CA LYS A 123 89.95 36.18 5.66
C LYS A 123 89.29 34.82 5.98
N PHE A 124 89.96 34.05 6.81
CA PHE A 124 89.53 32.76 7.31
C PHE A 124 90.21 32.53 8.67
N LEU A 125 89.44 32.23 9.71
CA LEU A 125 89.95 31.89 11.04
C LEU A 125 89.04 30.84 11.68
N LYS A 126 89.63 29.73 12.15
CA LYS A 126 88.92 28.67 12.85
C LYS A 126 89.73 28.11 14.01
N PHE A 127 89.05 27.68 15.07
CA PHE A 127 89.64 26.95 16.19
C PHE A 127 88.56 26.27 17.04
N THR A 128 88.97 25.23 17.77
CA THR A 128 88.17 24.56 18.80
C THR A 128 88.40 25.23 20.15
N PHE A 129 87.35 25.30 20.97
CA PHE A 129 87.45 25.74 22.37
C PHE A 129 87.72 24.55 23.30
N GLY A 130 88.40 24.81 24.41
CA GLY A 130 88.43 23.92 25.57
C GLY A 130 87.11 23.98 26.35
N PRO A 131 86.79 22.94 27.14
CA PRO A 131 85.46 22.75 27.73
C PRO A 131 85.10 23.66 28.93
N GLN A 132 86.01 24.52 29.38
CA GLN A 132 85.83 25.37 30.57
C GLN A 132 86.36 26.79 30.31
N ILE A 133 87.66 27.03 30.52
CA ILE A 133 88.29 28.36 30.38
C ILE A 133 89.10 28.41 29.09
N ASN A 134 88.99 29.52 28.36
CA ASN A 134 89.63 29.73 27.05
C ASN A 134 90.35 31.08 27.00
N PHE A 135 91.65 31.07 26.67
CA PHE A 135 92.47 32.28 26.57
C PHE A 135 92.83 32.59 25.11
N ILE A 136 92.27 33.67 24.56
CA ILE A 136 92.54 34.13 23.19
C ILE A 136 93.55 35.29 23.24
N ILE A 137 94.83 34.94 23.06
CA ILE A 137 95.95 35.89 23.07
C ILE A 137 96.34 36.38 21.66
N GLY A 138 97.09 37.47 21.59
CA GLY A 138 97.54 38.07 20.33
C GLY A 138 97.82 39.57 20.45
N HIS A 139 98.46 40.15 19.44
CA HIS A 139 98.83 41.57 19.40
C HIS A 139 97.62 42.51 19.39
N ASN A 140 97.83 43.80 19.66
CA ASN A 140 96.77 44.79 19.48
C ASN A 140 96.47 44.99 17.98
N GLY A 141 95.21 45.22 17.64
CA GLY A 141 94.72 45.17 16.25
C GLY A 141 94.49 43.78 15.66
N SER A 142 94.98 42.67 16.28
CA SER A 142 94.92 41.31 15.70
C SER A 142 93.53 40.65 15.68
N GLY A 143 92.44 41.43 15.77
CA GLY A 143 91.07 40.91 15.67
C GLY A 143 90.57 40.05 16.84
N LYS A 144 91.21 40.07 18.01
CA LYS A 144 90.81 39.28 19.19
C LYS A 144 89.32 39.44 19.53
N SER A 145 88.85 40.67 19.67
CA SER A 145 87.45 41.01 20.00
C SER A 145 86.46 40.60 18.91
N ALA A 146 86.91 40.41 17.66
CA ALA A 146 86.04 39.98 16.57
C ALA A 146 85.52 38.54 16.78
N VAL A 147 86.24 37.69 17.54
CA VAL A 147 85.73 36.37 17.96
C VAL A 147 84.45 36.53 18.78
N LEU A 148 84.47 37.38 19.80
CA LEU A 148 83.30 37.61 20.66
C LEU A 148 82.14 38.20 19.86
N SER A 149 82.42 39.19 19.00
CA SER A 149 81.41 39.74 18.09
C SER A 149 80.83 38.69 17.12
N ALA A 150 81.65 37.75 16.63
CA ALA A 150 81.19 36.67 15.76
C ALA A 150 80.28 35.69 16.52
N ILE A 151 80.59 35.37 17.78
CA ILE A 151 79.73 34.56 18.66
C ILE A 151 78.37 35.24 18.86
N THR A 152 78.36 36.49 19.33
CA THR A 152 77.13 37.28 19.55
C THR A 152 76.29 37.36 18.29
N VAL A 153 76.90 37.67 17.14
CA VAL A 153 76.18 37.82 15.87
C VAL A 153 75.68 36.48 15.32
N ALA A 154 76.45 35.39 15.36
CA ALA A 154 76.01 34.10 14.84
C ALA A 154 74.79 33.56 15.61
N LEU A 155 74.84 33.64 16.94
CA LEU A 155 73.78 33.18 17.86
C LEU A 155 72.58 34.15 17.96
N GLY A 156 72.48 35.13 17.07
CA GLY A 156 71.27 35.92 16.88
C GLY A 156 71.20 37.25 17.63
N GLY A 157 72.21 37.56 18.45
CA GLY A 157 72.33 38.83 19.17
C GLY A 157 72.43 40.06 18.25
N LYS A 158 72.13 41.23 18.81
CA LYS A 158 72.02 42.48 18.05
C LYS A 158 73.40 42.99 17.63
N ALA A 159 73.56 43.39 16.37
CA ALA A 159 74.82 43.94 15.84
C ALA A 159 75.39 45.08 16.72
N THR A 160 74.49 45.93 17.24
CA THR A 160 74.80 47.07 18.10
C THR A 160 75.30 46.70 19.50
N SER A 161 74.92 45.55 20.08
CA SER A 161 75.38 45.16 21.44
C SER A 161 76.87 44.82 21.47
N THR A 162 77.47 44.50 20.32
CA THR A 162 78.90 44.22 20.18
C THR A 162 79.81 45.44 20.36
N GLY A 163 79.27 46.67 20.27
CA GLY A 163 80.06 47.91 20.24
C GLY A 163 80.96 48.08 19.02
N ARG A 164 80.77 47.30 17.93
CA ARG A 164 81.65 47.32 16.74
C ARG A 164 80.96 47.72 15.43
N GLY A 165 79.66 47.98 15.42
CA GLY A 165 78.97 48.58 14.27
C GLY A 165 77.46 48.67 14.42
N THR A 166 76.83 49.47 13.57
CA THR A 166 75.37 49.72 13.59
C THR A 166 74.53 48.61 12.94
N GLY A 167 75.15 47.74 12.14
CA GLY A 167 74.46 46.65 11.43
C GLY A 167 75.42 45.65 10.81
N LEU A 168 74.88 44.49 10.39
CA LEU A 168 75.65 43.31 9.94
C LEU A 168 76.68 43.60 8.84
N LYS A 169 76.38 44.56 7.95
CA LYS A 169 77.28 44.96 6.85
C LYS A 169 78.67 45.39 7.34
N SER A 170 78.78 45.95 8.56
CA SER A 170 80.05 46.35 9.18
C SER A 170 80.98 45.20 9.59
N PHE A 171 80.46 43.98 9.71
CA PHE A 171 81.26 42.78 10.02
C PHE A 171 81.76 42.07 8.76
N ILE A 172 81.36 42.51 7.56
CA ILE A 172 81.87 41.98 6.30
C ILE A 172 83.25 42.59 6.05
N ARG A 173 84.25 41.74 5.84
CA ARG A 173 85.62 42.16 5.52
C ARG A 173 85.63 43.08 4.30
N GLU A 174 86.50 44.09 4.34
CA GLU A 174 86.60 45.08 3.28
C GLU A 174 86.87 44.46 1.90
N GLY A 175 86.28 45.07 0.86
CA GLY A 175 86.25 44.54 -0.51
C GLY A 175 85.37 43.30 -0.73
N GLN A 176 84.88 42.61 0.31
CA GLN A 176 84.12 41.35 0.15
C GLN A 176 82.60 41.59 0.06
N GLN A 177 81.86 40.64 -0.51
CA GLN A 177 80.40 40.75 -0.70
C GLN A 177 79.57 40.11 0.42
N ALA A 178 80.11 39.12 1.13
CA ALA A 178 79.43 38.45 2.23
C ALA A 178 80.45 37.93 3.25
N ALA A 179 79.98 37.76 4.49
CA ALA A 179 80.67 37.04 5.55
C ALA A 179 79.83 35.84 6.02
N GLU A 180 80.49 34.85 6.60
CA GLU A 180 79.85 33.67 7.18
C GLU A 180 80.55 33.31 8.49
N VAL A 181 79.76 32.96 9.51
CA VAL A 181 80.25 32.47 10.80
C VAL A 181 79.55 31.15 11.09
N THR A 182 80.32 30.10 11.40
CA THR A 182 79.80 28.81 11.85
C THR A 182 80.26 28.52 13.26
N ILE A 183 79.33 28.05 14.09
CA ILE A 183 79.54 27.70 15.51
C ILE A 183 79.00 26.30 15.75
N HIS A 184 79.75 25.48 16.48
CA HIS A 184 79.29 24.18 16.95
C HIS A 184 79.00 24.25 18.45
N ILE A 185 77.84 23.76 18.87
CA ILE A 185 77.43 23.70 20.28
C ILE A 185 77.24 22.24 20.68
N LYS A 186 77.85 21.84 21.80
CA LYS A 186 77.73 20.52 22.41
C LYS A 186 76.25 20.27 22.76
N ASN A 187 75.74 19.10 22.38
CA ASN A 187 74.33 18.73 22.55
C ASN A 187 74.22 17.29 23.08
N GLN A 188 74.63 17.08 24.32
CA GLN A 188 74.78 15.77 24.96
C GLN A 188 74.23 15.79 26.39
N GLY A 189 74.21 14.63 27.05
CA GLY A 189 73.58 14.47 28.36
C GLY A 189 72.06 14.33 28.27
N GLU A 190 71.39 14.43 29.43
CA GLU A 190 69.94 14.28 29.59
C GLU A 190 69.19 15.48 28.99
N GLU A 191 69.66 16.70 29.29
CA GLU A 191 69.10 17.99 28.85
C GLU A 191 69.53 18.39 27.41
N ALA A 192 69.69 17.42 26.50
CA ALA A 192 70.05 17.70 25.11
C ALA A 192 68.85 18.23 24.30
N TYR A 193 69.05 19.27 23.50
CA TYR A 193 68.00 19.83 22.63
C TYR A 193 67.76 18.91 21.43
N LYS A 194 66.54 18.36 21.32
CA LYS A 194 66.08 17.49 20.21
C LYS A 194 67.17 16.53 19.68
N PRO A 195 67.78 15.67 20.51
CA PRO A 195 68.98 14.90 20.15
C PRO A 195 68.76 13.89 19.02
N LYS A 196 67.50 13.49 18.78
CA LYS A 196 67.10 12.66 17.63
C LYS A 196 67.20 13.37 16.27
N GLU A 197 67.17 14.70 16.26
CA GLU A 197 67.24 15.53 15.05
C GLU A 197 68.68 16.02 14.83
N TYR A 198 69.26 16.71 15.81
CA TYR A 198 70.56 17.36 15.68
C TYR A 198 71.77 16.47 16.02
N GLY A 199 71.54 15.35 16.71
CA GLY A 199 72.63 14.52 17.24
C GLY A 199 73.44 15.23 18.33
N LYS A 200 74.69 14.78 18.52
CA LYS A 200 75.56 15.17 19.65
C LYS A 200 76.14 16.59 19.61
N THR A 201 75.97 17.30 18.49
CA THR A 201 76.52 18.65 18.25
C THR A 201 75.59 19.40 17.31
N ILE A 202 75.09 20.57 17.70
CA ILE A 202 74.31 21.47 16.84
C ILE A 202 75.28 22.37 16.07
N VAL A 203 75.12 22.48 14.75
CA VAL A 203 75.96 23.33 13.90
C VAL A 203 75.15 24.52 13.38
N ILE A 204 75.43 25.72 13.89
CA ILE A 204 74.76 26.97 13.52
C ILE A 204 75.67 27.75 12.57
N THR A 205 75.26 27.91 11.32
CA THR A 205 75.91 28.80 10.35
C THR A 205 75.05 30.06 10.14
N ARG A 206 75.59 31.26 10.35
CA ARG A 206 74.97 32.54 9.94
C ARG A 206 75.77 33.17 8.81
N ARG A 207 75.12 33.43 7.67
CA ARG A 207 75.69 34.10 6.49
C ARG A 207 74.97 35.41 6.22
N PHE A 208 75.70 36.48 5.96
CA PHE A 208 75.11 37.81 5.67
C PHE A 208 75.90 38.57 4.59
N GLY A 209 75.17 39.27 3.72
CA GLY A 209 75.69 39.95 2.53
C GLY A 209 75.61 41.48 2.59
N LYS A 210 76.40 42.16 1.75
CA LYS A 210 76.38 43.63 1.58
C LYS A 210 75.03 44.15 1.11
N ASP A 211 74.24 43.33 0.44
CA ASP A 211 72.88 43.65 0.01
C ASP A 211 71.94 43.84 1.22
N GLY A 212 72.25 43.21 2.36
CA GLY A 212 71.49 43.25 3.61
C GLY A 212 70.81 41.92 3.96
N ASN A 213 70.78 40.97 3.03
CA ASN A 213 70.27 39.62 3.29
C ASN A 213 71.10 38.90 4.37
N SER A 214 70.41 38.24 5.31
CA SER A 214 70.99 37.51 6.45
C SER A 214 70.22 36.21 6.64
N SER A 215 70.90 35.07 6.48
CA SER A 215 70.32 33.73 6.59
C SER A 215 71.02 32.89 7.65
N TRP A 216 70.26 32.12 8.42
CA TRP A 216 70.78 31.04 9.27
C TRP A 216 70.58 29.69 8.59
N LYS A 217 71.48 28.75 8.89
CA LYS A 217 71.37 27.32 8.59
C LYS A 217 71.78 26.54 9.83
N ILE A 218 70.80 25.94 10.49
CA ILE A 218 70.99 25.10 11.67
C ILE A 218 71.00 23.65 11.20
N LYS A 219 72.07 22.91 11.49
CA LYS A 219 72.33 21.56 10.98
C LYS A 219 72.58 20.57 12.11
N SER A 220 72.28 19.30 11.85
CA SER A 220 72.86 18.17 12.58
C SER A 220 74.38 18.15 12.41
N LYS A 221 75.08 17.47 13.34
CA LYS A 221 76.48 17.05 13.19
C LYS A 221 76.78 16.40 11.83
N ASP A 222 75.82 15.69 11.24
CA ASP A 222 75.96 15.03 9.93
C ASP A 222 75.78 15.98 8.73
N GLY A 223 75.77 17.31 8.97
CA GLY A 223 75.68 18.35 7.93
C GLY A 223 74.28 18.61 7.38
N LYS A 224 73.31 17.71 7.63
CA LYS A 224 71.89 17.89 7.26
C LYS A 224 71.31 19.15 7.88
N VAL A 225 70.82 20.08 7.06
CA VAL A 225 70.05 21.26 7.51
C VAL A 225 68.70 20.79 8.06
N ILE A 226 68.34 21.28 9.25
CA ILE A 226 67.06 21.00 9.93
C ILE A 226 66.18 22.24 9.93
N SER A 227 66.77 23.42 10.17
CA SER A 227 66.05 24.69 10.19
C SER A 227 66.88 25.84 9.63
N THR A 228 66.18 26.87 9.14
CA THR A 228 66.74 28.17 8.75
C THR A 228 66.03 29.33 9.43
N LYS A 229 65.10 29.05 10.36
CA LYS A 229 64.31 30.05 11.09
C LYS A 229 65.11 30.62 12.26
N LYS A 230 64.90 31.91 12.56
CA LYS A 230 65.46 32.54 13.76
C LYS A 230 64.84 31.96 15.04
N ASP A 231 63.56 31.61 15.00
CA ASP A 231 62.78 31.17 16.16
C ASP A 231 63.31 29.83 16.74
N GLU A 232 63.78 28.92 15.87
CA GLU A 232 64.47 27.69 16.26
C GLU A 232 65.84 27.99 16.90
N LEU A 233 66.58 28.99 16.39
CA LEU A 233 67.84 29.42 17.01
C LEU A 233 67.60 30.03 18.40
N SER A 234 66.56 30.85 18.56
CA SER A 234 66.12 31.33 19.88
C SER A 234 65.83 30.13 20.78
N ALA A 235 64.93 29.21 20.39
CA ALA A 235 64.60 28.04 21.20
C ALA A 235 65.80 27.15 21.59
N ILE A 236 66.84 27.06 20.74
CA ILE A 236 68.11 26.39 21.07
C ILE A 236 68.90 27.19 22.12
N CYS A 237 69.07 28.49 21.91
CA CYS A 237 69.74 29.38 22.87
C CYS A 237 69.02 29.41 24.22
N ASP A 238 67.69 29.49 24.23
CA ASP A 238 66.86 29.58 25.44
C ASP A 238 66.94 28.26 26.24
N HIS A 239 66.75 27.10 25.59
CA HIS A 239 66.88 25.78 26.23
C HIS A 239 68.31 25.49 26.72
N MET A 240 69.34 26.01 26.06
CA MET A 240 70.74 25.88 26.52
C MET A 240 71.21 27.04 27.41
N ASN A 241 70.32 27.98 27.75
CA ASN A 241 70.58 29.18 28.54
C ASN A 241 71.73 30.09 28.01
N ILE A 242 71.90 30.16 26.69
CA ILE A 242 72.97 30.91 26.00
C ILE A 242 72.52 32.34 25.66
N GLN A 243 72.61 33.23 26.65
CA GLN A 243 72.05 34.58 26.56
C GLN A 243 73.04 35.61 25.96
N VAL A 244 73.08 35.72 24.63
CA VAL A 244 74.06 36.60 23.94
C VAL A 244 73.74 38.09 23.94
N ASP A 245 72.49 38.48 24.24
CA ASP A 245 72.09 39.89 24.43
C ASP A 245 72.08 40.31 25.93
N ASN A 246 72.50 39.44 26.86
CA ASN A 246 72.67 39.76 28.28
C ASN A 246 74.05 40.42 28.52
N PRO A 247 74.13 41.67 29.01
CA PRO A 247 75.39 42.39 29.15
C PRO A 247 76.26 41.94 30.33
N MET A 248 75.74 41.11 31.25
CA MET A 248 76.55 40.46 32.29
C MET A 248 77.30 39.23 31.73
N ASN A 249 76.72 38.56 30.72
CA ASN A 249 77.33 37.39 30.08
C ASN A 249 78.28 37.79 28.94
N VAL A 250 77.92 38.81 28.15
CA VAL A 250 78.73 39.32 27.02
C VAL A 250 79.26 40.72 27.35
N LEU A 251 80.28 40.77 28.20
CA LEU A 251 80.93 42.03 28.57
C LEU A 251 81.94 42.46 27.49
N THR A 252 81.56 43.43 26.66
CA THR A 252 82.46 44.03 25.66
C THR A 252 83.39 45.08 26.31
N GLN A 253 84.54 45.36 25.68
CA GLN A 253 85.52 46.35 26.16
C GLN A 253 84.90 47.73 26.42
N ASP A 254 84.00 48.17 25.53
CA ASP A 254 83.40 49.48 25.60
C ASP A 254 82.17 49.51 26.53
N ALA A 255 81.44 48.40 26.67
CA ALA A 255 80.44 48.24 27.74
C ALA A 255 81.09 48.26 29.13
N ALA A 256 82.23 47.59 29.33
CA ALA A 256 82.99 47.63 30.57
C ALA A 256 83.47 49.05 30.90
N ARG A 257 83.98 49.79 29.90
CA ARG A 257 84.35 51.20 30.06
C ARG A 257 83.13 52.05 30.45
N GLN A 258 82.03 51.96 29.70
CA GLN A 258 80.81 52.74 29.95
C GLN A 258 80.22 52.46 31.35
N PHE A 259 80.19 51.19 31.76
CA PHE A 259 79.73 50.79 33.09
C PHE A 259 80.56 51.43 34.22
N LEU A 260 81.89 51.56 34.04
CA LEU A 260 82.78 52.17 35.03
C LEU A 260 82.77 53.71 34.99
N SER A 261 82.76 54.34 33.81
CA SER A 261 83.03 55.78 33.67
C SER A 261 81.82 56.66 33.34
N ALA A 262 80.66 56.08 32.99
CA ALA A 262 79.55 56.83 32.40
C ALA A 262 78.16 56.29 32.79
N SER A 263 78.02 55.65 33.96
CA SER A 263 76.76 55.08 34.44
C SER A 263 76.18 55.87 35.63
N VAL A 264 74.99 56.46 35.43
CA VAL A 264 74.19 57.05 36.50
C VAL A 264 73.63 55.90 37.37
N PRO A 265 73.30 56.09 38.67
CA PRO A 265 72.71 55.02 39.48
C PRO A 265 71.46 54.36 38.86
N GLN A 266 70.66 55.12 38.09
CA GLN A 266 69.54 54.58 37.31
C GLN A 266 69.98 53.62 36.20
N ASP A 267 71.11 53.89 35.53
CA ASP A 267 71.64 53.01 34.49
C ASP A 267 72.23 51.73 35.09
N LYS A 268 72.86 51.84 36.27
CA LYS A 268 73.31 50.66 37.05
C LYS A 268 72.13 49.78 37.45
N TYR A 269 71.01 50.37 37.85
CA TYR A 269 69.78 49.64 38.16
C TYR A 269 69.15 48.98 36.92
N LYS A 270 69.06 49.69 35.79
CA LYS A 270 68.61 49.11 34.50
C LYS A 270 69.54 47.99 34.01
N PHE A 271 70.85 48.15 34.17
CA PHE A 271 71.85 47.13 33.84
C PHE A 271 71.69 45.90 34.73
N PHE A 272 71.45 46.09 36.03
CA PHE A 272 71.13 45.00 36.95
C PHE A 272 69.84 44.27 36.55
N LEU A 273 68.71 44.96 36.40
CA LEU A 273 67.42 44.34 36.03
C LEU A 273 67.47 43.56 34.70
N ARG A 274 68.21 44.09 33.71
CA ARG A 274 68.43 43.38 32.43
C ARG A 274 69.42 42.21 32.57
N GLY A 275 70.43 42.34 33.41
CA GLY A 275 71.43 41.30 33.65
C GLY A 275 70.89 40.11 34.45
N THR A 276 70.01 40.38 35.43
CA THR A 276 69.26 39.38 36.20
C THR A 276 67.97 38.93 35.51
N GLN A 277 67.66 39.45 34.33
CA GLN A 277 66.46 39.18 33.51
C GLN A 277 65.12 39.56 34.15
N LEU A 278 65.11 40.24 35.30
CA LEU A 278 63.88 40.70 35.97
C LEU A 278 63.02 41.60 35.07
N THR A 279 63.61 42.34 34.13
CA THR A 279 62.85 43.08 33.10
C THR A 279 62.08 42.14 32.18
N GLN A 280 62.72 41.09 31.64
CA GLN A 280 62.08 40.12 30.76
C GLN A 280 60.98 39.35 31.51
N LEU A 281 61.25 38.93 32.74
CA LEU A 281 60.26 38.26 33.58
C LEU A 281 59.01 39.13 33.81
N SER A 282 59.19 40.43 34.06
CA SER A 282 58.07 41.38 34.17
C SER A 282 57.27 41.50 32.86
N GLU A 283 57.96 41.67 31.72
CA GLU A 283 57.33 41.76 30.40
C GLU A 283 56.55 40.47 30.05
N GLU A 284 57.07 39.30 30.45
CA GLU A 284 56.41 38.00 30.30
C GLU A 284 55.19 37.83 31.24
N TYR A 285 55.25 38.31 32.49
CA TYR A 285 54.10 38.34 33.39
C TYR A 285 52.97 39.24 32.88
N ASP A 286 53.30 40.46 32.43
CA ASP A 286 52.31 41.40 31.86
C ASP A 286 51.63 40.83 30.60
N LEU A 287 52.40 40.15 29.75
CA LEU A 287 51.89 39.45 28.57
C LEU A 287 51.01 38.24 28.94
N CYS A 288 51.41 37.44 29.93
CA CYS A 288 50.61 36.33 30.45
C CYS A 288 49.28 36.84 31.06
N LEU A 289 49.32 37.87 31.90
CA LEU A 289 48.13 38.49 32.49
C LEU A 289 47.20 39.07 31.41
N THR A 290 47.77 39.68 30.37
CA THR A 290 47.01 40.16 29.21
C THR A 290 46.32 39.02 28.46
N ASN A 291 47.04 37.92 28.20
CA ASN A 291 46.50 36.73 27.53
C ASN A 291 45.40 36.03 28.35
N ILE A 292 45.57 35.94 29.68
CA ILE A 292 44.56 35.42 30.61
C ILE A 292 43.29 36.27 30.53
N ASN A 293 43.43 37.61 30.63
CA ASN A 293 42.30 38.53 30.54
C ASN A 293 41.56 38.47 29.18
N GLN A 294 42.28 38.33 28.07
CA GLN A 294 41.66 38.13 26.75
C GLN A 294 40.93 36.77 26.67
N THR A 295 41.55 35.71 27.18
CA THR A 295 41.00 34.35 27.18
C THR A 295 39.74 34.26 28.05
N ALA A 296 39.73 34.88 29.24
CA ALA A 296 38.57 34.94 30.12
C ALA A 296 37.38 35.68 29.47
N LYS A 297 37.63 36.82 28.81
CA LYS A 297 36.60 37.56 28.05
C LYS A 297 36.03 36.71 26.91
N LEU A 298 36.90 36.02 26.15
CA LEU A 298 36.46 35.09 25.11
C LEU A 298 35.65 33.91 25.69
N LEU A 299 36.05 33.37 26.85
CA LEU A 299 35.36 32.29 27.54
C LEU A 299 33.93 32.70 27.93
N SER A 300 33.73 33.92 28.45
CA SER A 300 32.39 34.42 28.80
C SER A 300 31.47 34.44 27.57
N VAL A 301 31.90 35.09 26.48
CA VAL A 301 31.13 35.16 25.22
C VAL A 301 30.81 33.77 24.65
N LYS A 302 31.72 32.79 24.80
CA LYS A 302 31.45 31.39 24.40
C LYS A 302 30.51 30.65 25.35
N LYS A 303 30.54 30.97 26.65
CA LYS A 303 29.63 30.44 27.69
C LYS A 303 28.21 30.99 27.53
N GLU A 304 28.08 32.26 27.13
CA GLU A 304 26.82 32.93 26.78
C GLU A 304 26.19 32.37 25.49
N ALA A 305 27.00 32.05 24.46
CA ALA A 305 26.50 31.45 23.22
C ALA A 305 26.17 29.94 23.31
N LEU A 306 26.68 29.25 24.35
CA LEU A 306 26.46 27.81 24.56
C LEU A 306 24.99 27.37 24.76
N PRO A 307 24.13 28.06 25.53
CA PRO A 307 22.70 27.73 25.62
C PRO A 307 22.00 27.78 24.24
N ASP A 308 22.22 28.82 23.45
CA ASP A 308 21.59 28.97 22.12
C ASP A 308 22.04 27.87 21.16
N LEU A 309 23.33 27.55 21.16
CA LEU A 309 23.88 26.42 20.40
C LEU A 309 23.26 25.08 20.83
N LYS A 310 23.03 24.86 22.14
CA LYS A 310 22.35 23.67 22.65
C LYS A 310 20.86 23.64 22.29
N ALA A 311 20.17 24.78 22.30
CA ALA A 311 18.77 24.89 21.91
C ALA A 311 18.61 24.57 20.41
N ARG A 312 19.43 25.18 19.56
CA ARG A 312 19.46 24.94 18.10
C ARG A 312 19.86 23.50 17.76
N LEU A 313 20.77 22.89 18.53
CA LEU A 313 21.10 21.47 18.38
C LEU A 313 19.89 20.58 18.67
N ARG A 314 19.11 20.85 19.73
CA ARG A 314 17.88 20.11 20.04
C ARG A 314 16.83 20.26 18.93
N GLU A 315 16.60 21.47 18.45
CA GLU A 315 15.67 21.76 17.34
C GLU A 315 16.04 21.00 16.05
N VAL A 316 17.32 21.03 15.66
CA VAL A 316 17.82 20.35 14.46
C VAL A 316 17.78 18.82 14.62
N THR A 317 18.10 18.29 15.81
CA THR A 317 17.98 16.84 16.08
C THR A 317 16.54 16.36 16.03
N ALA A 318 15.58 17.10 16.61
CA ALA A 318 14.16 16.76 16.54
C ALA A 318 13.66 16.71 15.08
N ARG A 319 13.95 17.75 14.28
CA ARG A 319 13.62 17.75 12.84
C ARG A 319 14.32 16.63 12.05
N TYR A 320 15.54 16.25 12.44
CA TYR A 320 16.24 15.12 11.83
C TYR A 320 15.55 13.79 12.15
N GLU A 321 15.12 13.57 13.39
CA GLU A 321 14.34 12.38 13.77
C GLU A 321 13.00 12.30 13.06
N GLU A 322 12.27 13.42 12.95
CA GLU A 322 11.02 13.50 12.18
C GLU A 322 11.25 13.16 10.71
N ALA A 323 12.29 13.73 10.08
CA ALA A 323 12.66 13.44 8.71
C ALA A 323 13.14 11.98 8.52
N ALA A 324 13.78 11.38 9.53
CA ALA A 324 14.19 9.97 9.52
C ALA A 324 12.96 9.04 9.59
N LYS A 325 12.03 9.31 10.51
CA LYS A 325 10.74 8.59 10.64
C LYS A 325 9.92 8.69 9.34
N ALA A 326 9.85 9.88 8.73
CA ALA A 326 9.18 10.09 7.45
C ALA A 326 9.86 9.34 6.28
N ARG A 327 11.20 9.26 6.25
CA ARG A 327 11.95 8.45 5.27
C ARG A 327 11.69 6.95 5.45
N GLU A 328 11.62 6.46 6.69
CA GLU A 328 11.32 5.06 6.97
C GLU A 328 9.87 4.71 6.58
N GLN A 329 8.91 5.57 6.91
CA GLN A 329 7.52 5.43 6.47
C GLN A 329 7.39 5.44 4.94
N LYS A 330 8.10 6.36 4.25
CA LYS A 330 8.13 6.37 2.78
C LYS A 330 8.72 5.08 2.22
N LYS A 331 9.82 4.57 2.79
CA LYS A 331 10.39 3.29 2.37
C LYS A 331 9.37 2.15 2.52
N LYS A 332 8.71 2.03 3.68
CA LYS A 332 7.65 1.03 3.90
C LYS A 332 6.49 1.17 2.90
N ALA A 333 6.06 2.39 2.60
CA ALA A 333 5.01 2.64 1.59
C ALA A 333 5.46 2.29 0.16
N ASP A 334 6.73 2.54 -0.19
CA ASP A 334 7.29 2.20 -1.50
C ASP A 334 7.62 0.68 -1.62
N ASP A 335 7.87 -0.02 -0.51
CA ASP A 335 7.97 -1.48 -0.46
C ASP A 335 6.59 -2.15 -0.55
N LEU A 336 5.58 -1.68 0.21
CA LEU A 336 4.19 -2.13 0.10
C LEU A 336 3.59 -1.93 -1.30
N LYS A 337 3.98 -0.88 -2.04
CA LYS A 337 3.58 -0.73 -3.46
C LYS A 337 4.15 -1.83 -4.36
N LYS A 338 5.34 -2.35 -4.07
CA LYS A 338 5.94 -3.48 -4.80
C LYS A 338 5.17 -4.76 -4.49
N GLU A 339 4.84 -4.99 -3.22
CA GLU A 339 4.01 -6.12 -2.80
C GLU A 339 2.61 -6.08 -3.45
N MET A 340 1.99 -4.89 -3.54
CA MET A 340 0.73 -4.68 -4.27
C MET A 340 0.87 -4.93 -5.79
N ALA A 341 1.98 -4.51 -6.40
CA ALA A 341 2.25 -4.83 -7.80
C ALA A 341 2.43 -6.34 -8.02
N TRP A 342 3.15 -7.02 -7.11
CA TRP A 342 3.34 -8.48 -7.15
C TRP A 342 2.06 -9.26 -6.89
N SER A 343 1.15 -8.79 -6.02
CA SER A 343 -0.15 -9.46 -5.82
C SER A 343 -1.07 -9.31 -7.04
N HIS A 344 -1.02 -8.18 -7.76
CA HIS A 344 -1.68 -8.05 -9.05
C HIS A 344 -1.08 -8.95 -10.14
N VAL A 345 0.24 -9.15 -10.14
CA VAL A 345 0.91 -10.11 -11.04
C VAL A 345 0.48 -11.54 -10.68
N ALA A 346 0.61 -11.96 -9.42
CA ALA A 346 0.25 -13.31 -8.97
C ALA A 346 -1.23 -13.66 -9.27
N ALA A 347 -2.16 -12.72 -9.03
CA ALA A 347 -3.57 -12.92 -9.39
C ALA A 347 -3.82 -13.05 -10.90
N LYS A 348 -2.97 -12.42 -11.73
CA LYS A 348 -3.02 -12.55 -13.20
C LYS A 348 -2.28 -13.78 -13.72
N GLU A 349 -1.27 -14.27 -13.02
CA GLU A 349 -0.64 -15.56 -13.27
C GLU A 349 -1.60 -16.70 -12.89
N GLU A 350 -2.31 -16.60 -11.77
CA GLU A 350 -3.38 -17.53 -11.39
C GLU A 350 -4.55 -17.49 -12.40
N GLU A 351 -4.99 -16.31 -12.84
CA GLU A 351 -5.99 -16.23 -13.92
C GLU A 351 -5.46 -16.85 -15.22
N MET A 352 -4.19 -16.61 -15.58
CA MET A 352 -3.57 -17.20 -16.77
C MET A 352 -3.50 -18.73 -16.68
N GLU A 353 -3.07 -19.29 -15.56
CA GLU A 353 -2.98 -20.75 -15.36
C GLU A 353 -4.37 -21.41 -15.38
N ASN A 354 -5.38 -20.76 -14.79
CA ASN A 354 -6.77 -21.19 -14.91
C ASN A 354 -7.27 -21.14 -16.37
N LYS A 355 -6.91 -20.11 -17.15
CA LYS A 355 -7.24 -20.05 -18.59
C LYS A 355 -6.45 -21.08 -19.41
N LEU A 356 -5.18 -21.34 -19.10
CA LEU A 356 -4.33 -22.32 -19.78
C LEU A 356 -4.80 -23.74 -19.50
N SER A 357 -5.17 -24.07 -18.26
CA SER A 357 -5.76 -25.37 -17.91
C SER A 357 -7.14 -25.57 -18.55
N GLU A 358 -7.97 -24.54 -18.66
CA GLU A 358 -9.22 -24.59 -19.43
C GLU A 358 -8.97 -24.77 -20.94
N VAL A 359 -8.01 -24.05 -21.53
CA VAL A 359 -7.60 -24.25 -22.93
C VAL A 359 -7.08 -25.68 -23.13
N ALA A 360 -6.21 -26.20 -22.25
CA ALA A 360 -5.74 -27.57 -22.31
C ALA A 360 -6.86 -28.61 -22.13
N ARG A 361 -7.86 -28.32 -21.29
CA ARG A 361 -9.07 -29.15 -21.12
C ARG A 361 -9.92 -29.15 -22.38
N LEU A 362 -10.11 -28.00 -23.02
CA LEU A 362 -10.85 -27.86 -24.27
C LEU A 362 -10.09 -28.51 -25.44
N SER A 363 -8.77 -28.30 -25.58
CA SER A 363 -7.93 -28.96 -26.58
C SER A 363 -7.84 -30.48 -26.40
N ARG A 364 -8.09 -31.03 -25.21
CA ARG A 364 -8.26 -32.47 -24.98
C ARG A 364 -9.68 -32.99 -25.30
N ARG A 365 -10.68 -32.11 -25.32
CA ARG A 365 -12.07 -32.45 -25.72
C ARG A 365 -12.30 -32.25 -27.21
N LEU A 366 -11.64 -31.28 -27.84
CA LEU A 366 -11.76 -30.98 -29.26
C LEU A 366 -11.59 -32.22 -30.16
N PRO A 367 -10.49 -33.00 -30.09
CA PRO A 367 -10.33 -34.18 -30.95
C PRO A 367 -11.37 -35.27 -30.67
N LYS A 368 -11.90 -35.39 -29.44
CA LYS A 368 -12.99 -36.33 -29.13
C LYS A 368 -14.34 -35.87 -29.67
N ILE A 369 -14.55 -34.56 -29.76
CA ILE A 369 -15.75 -33.96 -30.36
C ILE A 369 -15.63 -34.01 -31.89
N GLU A 370 -14.45 -33.82 -32.46
CA GLU A 370 -14.18 -34.01 -33.90
C GLU A 370 -14.31 -35.47 -34.32
N GLU A 371 -13.82 -36.42 -33.51
CA GLU A 371 -13.98 -37.86 -33.70
C GLU A 371 -15.46 -38.26 -33.62
N SER A 372 -16.18 -37.84 -32.57
CA SER A 372 -17.63 -38.09 -32.42
C SER A 372 -18.49 -37.37 -33.48
N LEU A 373 -18.07 -36.19 -33.94
CA LEU A 373 -18.71 -35.49 -35.07
C LEU A 373 -18.53 -36.29 -36.36
N LYS A 374 -17.32 -36.80 -36.61
CA LYS A 374 -17.01 -37.61 -37.79
C LYS A 374 -17.73 -38.97 -37.78
N GLU A 375 -17.90 -39.57 -36.60
CA GLU A 375 -18.77 -40.74 -36.41
C GLU A 375 -20.24 -40.40 -36.71
N ALA A 376 -20.73 -39.25 -36.22
CA ALA A 376 -22.09 -38.78 -36.47
C ALA A 376 -22.32 -38.37 -37.95
N GLU A 377 -21.34 -37.79 -38.62
CA GLU A 377 -21.36 -37.48 -40.06
C GLU A 377 -21.36 -38.76 -40.90
N ALA A 378 -20.56 -39.77 -40.52
CA ALA A 378 -20.58 -41.08 -41.17
C ALA A 378 -21.94 -41.79 -40.97
N ALA A 379 -22.49 -41.77 -39.76
CA ALA A 379 -23.82 -42.31 -39.47
C ALA A 379 -24.94 -41.54 -40.20
N PHE A 380 -24.82 -40.21 -40.31
CA PHE A 380 -25.75 -39.36 -41.05
C PHE A 380 -25.65 -39.62 -42.57
N GLN A 381 -24.46 -39.85 -43.11
CA GLN A 381 -24.29 -40.24 -44.51
C GLN A 381 -24.94 -41.60 -44.78
N VAL A 382 -24.69 -42.62 -43.95
CA VAL A 382 -25.36 -43.92 -44.06
C VAL A 382 -26.89 -43.80 -43.96
N ALA A 383 -27.40 -42.96 -43.04
CA ALA A 383 -28.84 -42.68 -42.95
C ALA A 383 -29.38 -41.91 -44.16
N THR A 384 -28.58 -41.02 -44.77
CA THR A 384 -28.95 -40.27 -45.98
C THR A 384 -28.98 -41.18 -47.20
N ASP A 385 -28.04 -42.12 -47.31
CA ASP A 385 -28.01 -43.12 -48.38
C ASP A 385 -29.18 -44.12 -48.24
N GLN A 386 -29.55 -44.49 -47.01
CA GLN A 386 -30.79 -45.25 -46.73
C GLN A 386 -32.06 -44.44 -47.06
N VAL A 387 -32.10 -43.15 -46.73
CA VAL A 387 -33.23 -42.28 -47.12
C VAL A 387 -33.34 -42.19 -48.64
N LYS A 388 -32.23 -42.12 -49.38
CA LYS A 388 -32.21 -42.22 -50.84
C LYS A 388 -32.77 -43.55 -51.35
N GLU A 389 -32.36 -44.67 -50.78
CA GLU A 389 -32.86 -46.01 -51.14
C GLU A 389 -34.39 -46.11 -50.90
N PHE A 390 -34.89 -45.49 -49.83
CA PHE A 390 -36.33 -45.35 -49.59
C PHE A 390 -37.03 -44.33 -50.50
N GLU A 391 -36.40 -43.21 -50.87
CA GLU A 391 -36.94 -42.24 -51.82
C GLU A 391 -37.04 -42.81 -53.24
N GLU A 392 -36.06 -43.62 -53.67
CA GLU A 392 -36.12 -44.37 -54.93
C GLU A 392 -37.25 -45.41 -54.88
N SER A 393 -37.39 -46.15 -53.78
CA SER A 393 -38.52 -47.09 -53.58
C SER A 393 -39.90 -46.40 -53.51
N VAL A 394 -39.98 -45.17 -52.97
CA VAL A 394 -41.22 -44.38 -52.96
C VAL A 394 -41.57 -43.83 -54.34
N ASN A 395 -40.58 -43.50 -55.17
CA ASN A 395 -40.83 -43.05 -56.55
C ASN A 395 -41.40 -44.16 -57.46
N GLU A 396 -41.31 -45.44 -57.08
CA GLU A 396 -42.02 -46.53 -57.75
C GLU A 396 -43.53 -46.59 -57.42
N MET A 397 -44.02 -45.84 -56.41
CA MET A 397 -45.45 -45.73 -56.04
C MET A 397 -46.03 -44.34 -56.33
N GLY A 398 -46.57 -44.16 -57.53
CA GLY A 398 -46.93 -42.84 -58.07
C GLY A 398 -48.25 -42.18 -57.59
N ASN A 399 -48.18 -40.84 -57.48
CA ASN A 399 -49.24 -39.82 -57.59
C ASN A 399 -50.51 -39.89 -56.69
N VAL A 400 -50.58 -38.94 -55.74
CA VAL A 400 -51.77 -38.66 -54.90
C VAL A 400 -52.32 -37.23 -55.12
N GLU A 401 -52.48 -36.79 -56.37
CA GLU A 401 -53.04 -35.46 -56.69
C GLU A 401 -54.59 -35.42 -56.77
N ASN A 402 -55.26 -36.57 -56.70
CA ASN A 402 -56.70 -36.65 -56.99
C ASN A 402 -57.61 -36.43 -55.75
N LEU A 403 -57.07 -36.60 -54.53
CA LEU A 403 -57.87 -36.57 -53.29
C LEU A 403 -58.12 -35.16 -52.73
N ASP A 404 -57.17 -34.22 -52.86
CA ASP A 404 -57.28 -32.91 -52.19
C ASP A 404 -58.31 -31.97 -52.86
N LYS A 405 -58.74 -32.28 -54.10
CA LYS A 405 -59.86 -31.59 -54.77
C LYS A 405 -61.22 -31.95 -54.16
N GLN A 406 -61.45 -33.20 -53.77
CA GLN A 406 -62.74 -33.64 -53.20
C GLN A 406 -62.97 -33.08 -51.78
N LYS A 407 -61.89 -32.90 -51.01
CA LYS A 407 -61.89 -32.38 -49.64
C LYS A 407 -62.41 -30.94 -49.54
N ASN A 408 -62.14 -30.09 -50.54
CA ASN A 408 -62.46 -28.67 -50.51
C ASN A 408 -63.94 -28.39 -50.81
N ASP A 409 -64.59 -29.15 -51.70
CA ASP A 409 -66.01 -28.98 -52.01
C ASP A 409 -66.92 -29.32 -50.81
N ILE A 410 -66.60 -30.40 -50.10
CA ILE A 410 -67.33 -30.84 -48.89
C ILE A 410 -67.24 -29.78 -47.77
N GLN A 411 -66.13 -29.03 -47.66
CA GLN A 411 -66.02 -27.94 -46.70
C GLN A 411 -66.90 -26.72 -47.02
N ALA A 412 -67.22 -26.47 -48.30
CA ALA A 412 -68.14 -25.41 -48.68
C ALA A 412 -69.58 -25.76 -48.24
N GLN A 413 -70.02 -26.99 -48.53
CA GLN A 413 -71.37 -27.47 -48.22
C GLN A 413 -71.68 -27.46 -46.71
N MET A 414 -70.69 -27.75 -45.86
CA MET A 414 -70.85 -27.67 -44.39
C MET A 414 -71.07 -26.24 -43.86
N ARG A 415 -70.56 -25.19 -44.51
CA ARG A 415 -70.72 -23.81 -44.02
C ARG A 415 -72.15 -23.30 -44.21
N GLU A 416 -72.76 -23.61 -45.34
CA GLU A 416 -74.14 -23.23 -45.65
C GLU A 416 -75.15 -23.93 -44.73
N ARG A 417 -75.00 -25.24 -44.50
CA ARG A 417 -75.85 -25.98 -43.55
C ARG A 417 -75.75 -25.46 -42.11
N LYS A 418 -74.59 -24.95 -41.71
CA LYS A 418 -74.39 -24.38 -40.36
C LYS A 418 -75.09 -23.02 -40.17
N LYS A 419 -75.31 -22.27 -41.25
CA LYS A 419 -76.07 -21.01 -41.24
C LYS A 419 -77.56 -21.28 -41.02
N GLN A 420 -78.13 -22.18 -41.82
CA GLN A 420 -79.54 -22.62 -41.75
C GLN A 420 -79.96 -23.12 -40.35
N LEU A 421 -79.02 -23.67 -39.59
CA LEU A 421 -79.23 -24.17 -38.21
C LEU A 421 -79.31 -23.04 -37.17
N VAL A 422 -78.70 -21.87 -37.42
CA VAL A 422 -78.78 -20.70 -36.53
C VAL A 422 -80.14 -20.02 -36.68
N ASP A 423 -80.64 -19.89 -37.92
CA ASP A 423 -81.89 -19.21 -38.21
C ASP A 423 -83.10 -19.94 -37.57
N LEU A 424 -83.20 -21.27 -37.76
CA LEU A 424 -84.23 -22.11 -37.11
C LEU A 424 -84.23 -22.01 -35.57
N ASN A 425 -83.05 -21.77 -34.96
CA ASN A 425 -82.92 -21.67 -33.50
C ASN A 425 -83.39 -20.30 -32.95
N ASN A 426 -83.56 -19.29 -33.81
CA ASN A 426 -84.19 -18.03 -33.44
C ASN A 426 -85.72 -18.12 -33.57
N ASP A 427 -86.23 -18.76 -34.62
CA ASP A 427 -87.67 -19.04 -34.78
C ASP A 427 -88.23 -19.82 -33.58
N LEU A 428 -87.47 -20.82 -33.10
CA LEU A 428 -87.82 -21.63 -31.92
C LEU A 428 -87.94 -20.78 -30.63
N LYS A 429 -87.16 -19.71 -30.48
CA LYS A 429 -87.29 -18.78 -29.35
C LYS A 429 -88.53 -17.90 -29.47
N GLN A 430 -88.88 -17.48 -30.69
CA GLN A 430 -90.07 -16.66 -30.94
C GLN A 430 -91.36 -17.45 -30.68
N MET A 431 -91.43 -18.72 -31.10
CA MET A 431 -92.60 -19.59 -30.82
C MET A 431 -92.82 -19.84 -29.31
N ASN A 432 -91.75 -20.03 -28.53
CA ASN A 432 -91.84 -20.25 -27.08
C ASN A 432 -92.38 -19.02 -26.33
N ALA A 433 -92.12 -17.80 -26.82
CA ALA A 433 -92.68 -16.58 -26.25
C ALA A 433 -94.21 -16.51 -26.43
N SER A 434 -94.74 -16.91 -27.59
CA SER A 434 -96.18 -16.98 -27.84
C SER A 434 -96.90 -18.05 -27.02
N LEU A 435 -96.24 -19.19 -26.77
CA LEU A 435 -96.81 -20.32 -26.03
C LEU A 435 -97.14 -19.96 -24.57
N THR A 436 -96.28 -19.15 -23.94
CA THR A 436 -96.47 -18.67 -22.55
C THR A 436 -97.70 -17.74 -22.43
N GLY A 437 -98.00 -16.94 -23.46
CA GLY A 437 -99.15 -16.04 -23.45
C GLY A 437 -100.50 -16.75 -23.50
N ILE A 438 -100.58 -17.90 -24.18
CA ILE A 438 -101.82 -18.66 -24.38
C ILE A 438 -102.18 -19.48 -23.12
N ASN A 439 -101.19 -20.05 -22.43
CA ASN A 439 -101.43 -20.82 -21.21
C ASN A 439 -102.10 -19.99 -20.10
N ASN A 440 -101.73 -18.71 -19.95
CA ASN A 440 -102.31 -17.83 -18.93
C ASN A 440 -103.80 -17.53 -19.17
N GLN A 441 -104.30 -17.65 -20.40
CA GLN A 441 -105.73 -17.49 -20.73
C GLN A 441 -106.55 -18.76 -20.42
N ILE A 442 -105.89 -19.93 -20.32
CA ILE A 442 -106.54 -21.21 -19.99
C ILE A 442 -106.77 -21.35 -18.48
N GLU A 443 -105.84 -20.86 -17.65
CA GLU A 443 -105.94 -20.95 -16.19
C GLU A 443 -107.18 -20.19 -15.65
N ASP A 444 -107.46 -19.01 -16.18
CA ASP A 444 -108.54 -18.15 -15.66
C ASP A 444 -109.95 -18.70 -15.96
N LEU A 445 -110.13 -19.34 -17.11
CA LEU A 445 -111.35 -20.06 -17.46
C LEU A 445 -111.54 -21.35 -16.64
N SER A 446 -110.45 -21.99 -16.21
CA SER A 446 -110.52 -23.22 -15.40
C SER A 446 -111.05 -22.98 -13.97
N LYS A 447 -110.81 -21.79 -13.40
CA LYS A 447 -111.28 -21.41 -12.05
C LYS A 447 -112.80 -21.24 -12.00
N GLN A 448 -113.39 -20.65 -13.05
CA GLN A 448 -114.84 -20.37 -13.10
C GLN A 448 -115.72 -21.62 -13.18
N ILE A 449 -115.17 -22.77 -13.59
CA ILE A 449 -115.89 -24.05 -13.69
C ILE A 449 -115.89 -24.82 -12.36
N ALA A 450 -114.92 -24.57 -11.47
CA ALA A 450 -114.85 -25.20 -10.16
C ALA A 450 -115.95 -24.70 -9.20
N GLU A 451 -116.32 -23.42 -9.29
CA GLU A 451 -117.33 -22.75 -8.44
C GLU A 451 -118.75 -23.35 -8.62
N GLU A 452 -119.13 -23.71 -9.85
CA GLU A 452 -120.44 -24.31 -10.19
C GLU A 452 -120.46 -25.84 -9.96
N SER A 453 -119.29 -26.48 -9.85
CA SER A 453 -119.12 -27.94 -9.71
C SER A 453 -119.35 -28.47 -8.27
N ARG A 454 -120.29 -27.83 -7.58
CA ARG A 454 -121.41 -28.48 -6.87
C ARG A 454 -121.04 -29.41 -5.71
N ARG A 455 -121.24 -29.04 -4.44
CA ARG A 455 -122.54 -28.69 -3.80
C ARG A 455 -123.61 -29.80 -3.85
N MET A 456 -123.24 -31.03 -4.22
CA MET A 456 -124.01 -32.28 -4.07
C MET A 456 -123.01 -33.42 -3.77
N ALA A 457 -123.14 -34.27 -2.75
CA ALA A 457 -124.11 -34.33 -1.65
C ALA A 457 -123.42 -34.83 -0.35
N GLN A 458 -124.09 -34.69 0.79
CA GLN A 458 -123.57 -35.03 2.13
C GLN A 458 -124.31 -36.23 2.76
N HIS A 459 -123.80 -36.68 3.92
CA HIS A 459 -124.22 -37.83 4.74
C HIS A 459 -123.92 -39.25 4.17
N SER A 460 -123.46 -40.21 4.96
CA SER A 460 -123.15 -40.18 6.41
C SER A 460 -121.99 -41.10 6.80
N GLN A 461 -121.28 -40.74 7.88
CA GLN A 461 -120.45 -41.67 8.66
C GLN A 461 -121.34 -42.77 9.29
N ALA A 462 -120.83 -43.94 9.70
CA ALA A 462 -119.44 -44.39 9.77
C ALA A 462 -119.29 -45.87 9.35
N LYS A 463 -118.74 -46.16 8.16
CA LYS A 463 -118.34 -47.54 7.76
C LYS A 463 -117.35 -47.62 6.58
N HIS A 464 -116.40 -46.70 6.48
CA HIS A 464 -115.41 -46.68 5.38
C HIS A 464 -113.94 -46.53 5.79
N GLU A 465 -113.61 -46.43 7.09
CA GLU A 465 -112.21 -46.58 7.55
C GLU A 465 -111.66 -47.99 7.26
N GLU A 466 -112.52 -49.02 7.27
CA GLU A 466 -112.17 -50.38 6.81
C GLU A 466 -112.00 -50.44 5.28
N THR A 467 -112.84 -49.72 4.53
CA THR A 467 -112.87 -49.77 3.05
C THR A 467 -111.76 -48.93 2.41
N GLN A 468 -111.28 -47.86 3.07
CA GLN A 468 -110.15 -47.07 2.59
C GLN A 468 -108.89 -47.95 2.43
N ARG A 469 -108.70 -48.94 3.29
CA ARG A 469 -107.61 -49.93 3.19
C ARG A 469 -107.77 -50.84 1.97
N ARG A 470 -109.01 -51.23 1.63
CA ARG A 470 -109.32 -51.92 0.36
C ARG A 470 -109.20 -51.01 -0.86
N ILE A 471 -109.33 -49.68 -0.73
CA ILE A 471 -109.13 -48.74 -1.84
C ILE A 471 -107.64 -48.65 -2.22
N GLU A 472 -106.71 -48.92 -1.31
CA GLU A 472 -105.28 -49.02 -1.61
C GLU A 472 -104.93 -50.37 -2.29
N GLU A 473 -105.58 -51.47 -1.90
CA GLU A 473 -105.53 -52.74 -2.65
C GLU A 473 -106.16 -52.59 -4.05
N CYS A 474 -107.32 -51.92 -4.16
CA CYS A 474 -107.94 -51.58 -5.45
C CYS A 474 -107.10 -50.60 -6.27
N ARG A 475 -106.17 -49.84 -5.70
CA ARG A 475 -105.18 -49.06 -6.48
C ARG A 475 -104.11 -49.95 -7.10
N ALA A 476 -103.79 -51.10 -6.51
CA ALA A 476 -103.03 -52.14 -7.20
C ALA A 476 -103.87 -52.84 -8.28
N GLU A 477 -105.18 -53.05 -8.06
CA GLU A 477 -106.08 -53.48 -9.14
C GLU A 477 -106.22 -52.42 -10.24
N VAL A 478 -106.17 -51.12 -9.96
CA VAL A 478 -106.19 -50.07 -11.00
C VAL A 478 -105.05 -50.26 -12.00
N SER A 479 -103.88 -50.75 -11.60
CA SER A 479 -102.81 -51.10 -12.56
C SER A 479 -103.09 -52.39 -13.34
N GLN A 480 -103.96 -53.28 -12.86
CA GLN A 480 -104.57 -54.32 -13.69
C GLN A 480 -105.64 -53.73 -14.63
N TYR A 481 -106.39 -52.71 -14.21
CA TYR A 481 -107.30 -51.96 -15.09
C TYR A 481 -106.58 -51.11 -16.15
N GLU A 482 -105.32 -50.69 -15.92
CA GLU A 482 -104.44 -50.12 -16.96
C GLU A 482 -104.05 -51.18 -18.01
N LYS A 483 -103.79 -52.43 -17.61
CA LYS A 483 -103.67 -53.55 -18.57
C LYS A 483 -104.99 -53.79 -19.31
N ARG A 484 -106.13 -53.50 -18.69
CA ARG A 484 -107.47 -53.50 -19.31
C ARG A 484 -107.73 -52.28 -20.22
N ILE A 485 -107.01 -51.18 -20.04
CA ILE A 485 -106.92 -50.11 -21.04
C ILE A 485 -106.08 -50.59 -22.24
N ALA A 486 -105.08 -51.45 -22.04
CA ALA A 486 -104.44 -52.17 -23.16
C ALA A 486 -105.40 -53.16 -23.86
N GLU A 487 -106.40 -53.74 -23.17
CA GLU A 487 -107.52 -54.46 -23.84
C GLU A 487 -108.40 -53.52 -24.69
N ILE A 488 -108.54 -52.23 -24.32
CA ILE A 488 -109.22 -51.21 -25.13
C ILE A 488 -108.35 -50.76 -26.32
N VAL A 489 -107.02 -50.68 -26.16
CA VAL A 489 -106.09 -50.56 -27.29
C VAL A 489 -106.18 -51.79 -28.20
N HIS A 490 -106.50 -52.97 -27.64
CA HIS A 490 -106.81 -54.18 -28.40
C HIS A 490 -108.15 -54.07 -29.17
N LYS A 491 -109.16 -53.34 -28.69
CA LYS A 491 -110.33 -52.97 -29.53
C LYS A 491 -109.96 -52.03 -30.70
N ARG A 492 -108.82 -51.34 -30.63
CA ARG A 492 -108.23 -50.61 -31.77
C ARG A 492 -107.54 -51.54 -32.78
N LYS A 493 -107.27 -52.80 -32.42
CA LYS A 493 -106.82 -53.86 -33.34
C LYS A 493 -107.95 -54.29 -34.28
N ASP A 494 -109.16 -54.43 -33.74
CA ASP A 494 -110.32 -54.93 -34.48
C ASP A 494 -110.77 -53.97 -35.59
N LEU A 495 -110.81 -52.65 -35.32
CA LEU A 495 -111.13 -51.63 -36.34
C LEU A 495 -110.03 -51.44 -37.39
N GLY A 496 -108.77 -51.80 -37.08
CA GLY A 496 -107.68 -51.80 -38.07
C GLY A 496 -107.81 -52.98 -39.03
N VAL A 497 -107.90 -54.20 -38.49
CA VAL A 497 -107.96 -55.43 -39.31
C VAL A 497 -109.28 -55.58 -40.06
N GLN A 498 -110.36 -54.92 -39.62
CA GLN A 498 -111.59 -54.82 -40.42
C GLN A 498 -111.43 -53.97 -41.69
N ALA A 499 -110.45 -53.06 -41.78
CA ALA A 499 -110.13 -52.37 -43.03
C ALA A 499 -109.41 -53.30 -44.03
N ASP A 500 -108.34 -53.97 -43.58
CA ASP A 500 -107.55 -54.87 -44.43
C ASP A 500 -108.33 -56.14 -44.83
N GLY A 501 -109.08 -56.73 -43.88
CA GLY A 501 -109.86 -57.94 -44.12
C GLY A 501 -111.04 -57.74 -45.08
N ILE A 502 -111.61 -56.54 -45.17
CA ILE A 502 -112.63 -56.21 -46.18
C ILE A 502 -112.00 -56.13 -47.59
N HIS A 503 -110.73 -55.72 -47.69
CA HIS A 503 -109.99 -55.69 -48.96
C HIS A 503 -109.68 -57.10 -49.49
N GLU A 504 -109.40 -58.07 -48.60
CA GLU A 504 -109.03 -59.44 -48.99
C GLU A 504 -110.25 -60.36 -49.16
N THR A 505 -111.24 -60.29 -48.27
CA THR A 505 -112.48 -61.10 -48.40
C THR A 505 -113.35 -60.68 -49.58
N GLY A 506 -113.31 -59.40 -49.99
CA GLY A 506 -113.93 -58.95 -51.24
C GLY A 506 -113.39 -59.65 -52.49
N HIS A 507 -112.14 -60.11 -52.46
CA HIS A 507 -111.54 -60.88 -53.55
C HIS A 507 -112.01 -62.35 -53.56
N SER A 508 -112.19 -62.96 -52.39
CA SER A 508 -112.68 -64.35 -52.24
C SER A 508 -114.18 -64.49 -52.53
N ALA A 509 -114.99 -63.49 -52.15
CA ALA A 509 -116.42 -63.46 -52.46
C ALA A 509 -116.70 -63.55 -53.98
N ASN A 510 -115.81 -63.00 -54.81
CA ASN A 510 -115.90 -63.04 -56.27
C ASN A 510 -115.59 -64.44 -56.87
N GLU A 511 -114.93 -65.33 -56.13
CA GLU A 511 -114.73 -66.73 -56.51
C GLU A 511 -115.84 -67.63 -55.98
N ALA A 512 -116.28 -67.41 -54.74
CA ALA A 512 -117.38 -68.18 -54.13
C ALA A 512 -118.70 -68.07 -54.92
N VAL A 513 -118.99 -66.92 -55.52
CA VAL A 513 -120.17 -66.73 -56.41
C VAL A 513 -120.12 -67.67 -57.63
N LYS A 514 -118.94 -67.98 -58.18
CA LYS A 514 -118.81 -68.98 -59.27
C LYS A 514 -119.08 -70.40 -58.78
N ALA A 515 -118.70 -70.73 -57.54
CA ALA A 515 -118.98 -72.03 -56.93
C ALA A 515 -120.48 -72.21 -56.60
N ILE A 516 -121.17 -71.14 -56.20
CA ILE A 516 -122.62 -71.14 -55.99
C ILE A 516 -123.35 -71.45 -57.31
N GLN A 517 -122.90 -70.88 -58.43
CA GLN A 517 -123.45 -71.19 -59.76
C GLN A 517 -123.40 -72.70 -60.07
N SER A 518 -122.24 -73.34 -59.84
CA SER A 518 -122.07 -74.79 -60.10
C SER A 518 -122.82 -75.72 -59.14
N ASN A 519 -123.30 -75.22 -57.99
CA ASN A 519 -124.15 -76.00 -57.08
C ASN A 519 -125.64 -75.87 -57.39
N ILE A 520 -126.07 -74.80 -58.08
CA ILE A 520 -127.43 -74.69 -58.62
C ILE A 520 -127.67 -75.81 -59.65
N ASP A 521 -126.71 -76.03 -60.56
CA ASP A 521 -126.71 -77.15 -61.52
C ASP A 521 -126.81 -78.54 -60.84
N ASN A 522 -126.44 -78.63 -59.55
CA ASN A 522 -126.43 -79.87 -58.76
C ASN A 522 -127.75 -80.07 -58.00
N CYS A 523 -128.42 -78.99 -57.58
CA CYS A 523 -129.80 -79.01 -57.10
C CYS A 523 -130.75 -79.58 -58.17
N ASP A 524 -130.58 -79.20 -59.43
CA ASP A 524 -131.39 -79.71 -60.55
C ASP A 524 -131.28 -81.23 -60.71
N ARG A 525 -130.10 -81.82 -60.47
CA ARG A 525 -129.90 -83.29 -60.46
C ARG A 525 -130.55 -83.99 -59.28
N MET A 526 -130.67 -83.35 -58.12
CA MET A 526 -131.38 -83.95 -56.98
C MET A 526 -132.91 -83.79 -57.08
N ILE A 527 -133.39 -82.76 -57.77
CA ILE A 527 -134.79 -82.65 -58.22
C ILE A 527 -135.15 -83.76 -59.22
N GLU A 528 -134.16 -84.34 -59.92
CA GLU A 528 -134.33 -85.54 -60.74
C GLU A 528 -134.49 -86.82 -59.89
N ASN A 529 -133.68 -86.99 -58.83
CA ASN A 529 -133.84 -88.10 -57.88
C ASN A 529 -135.19 -88.08 -57.14
N ALA A 530 -135.76 -86.90 -56.86
CA ALA A 530 -137.09 -86.76 -56.30
C ALA A 530 -138.20 -87.43 -57.15
N LYS A 531 -137.94 -87.66 -58.46
CA LYS A 531 -138.87 -88.29 -59.41
C LYS A 531 -138.67 -89.81 -59.56
N GLN A 532 -137.73 -90.43 -58.84
CA GLN A 532 -137.47 -91.89 -58.92
C GLN A 532 -137.92 -92.67 -57.68
N ALA A 533 -137.94 -92.06 -56.48
CA ALA A 533 -138.37 -92.72 -55.25
C ALA A 533 -139.91 -92.83 -55.08
N GLU A 534 -140.68 -92.30 -56.03
CA GLU A 534 -142.14 -92.44 -56.12
C GLU A 534 -142.61 -93.91 -56.32
N LYS A 535 -141.67 -94.82 -56.64
CA LYS A 535 -141.95 -96.19 -57.11
C LYS A 535 -141.88 -97.31 -56.08
N ASP A 536 -141.59 -97.04 -54.80
CA ASP A 536 -141.54 -98.11 -53.79
C ASP A 536 -142.17 -97.71 -52.45
N ALA A 537 -143.35 -98.29 -52.19
CA ALA A 537 -144.15 -98.06 -50.98
C ALA A 537 -143.50 -98.62 -49.69
N LEU A 538 -142.36 -99.31 -49.77
CA LEU A 538 -141.68 -99.92 -48.62
C LEU A 538 -140.18 -99.62 -48.50
N VAL A 539 -139.57 -98.82 -49.38
CA VAL A 539 -138.18 -98.35 -49.19
C VAL A 539 -137.99 -97.43 -47.96
N PRO A 540 -138.95 -96.56 -47.57
CA PRO A 540 -138.90 -95.85 -46.29
C PRO A 540 -138.89 -96.77 -45.05
N TYR A 541 -139.28 -98.04 -45.19
CA TYR A 541 -138.99 -99.09 -44.21
C TYR A 541 -137.60 -99.70 -44.49
N GLY A 542 -136.56 -98.89 -44.30
CA GLY A 542 -135.19 -99.20 -44.69
C GLY A 542 -134.70 -100.59 -44.28
N ARG A 543 -134.20 -101.35 -45.27
CA ARG A 543 -133.64 -102.73 -45.35
C ARG A 543 -133.92 -103.78 -44.26
N ASN A 544 -133.91 -103.45 -42.97
CA ASN A 544 -133.88 -104.41 -41.87
C ASN A 544 -135.14 -104.47 -40.98
N LEU A 545 -136.28 -103.91 -41.42
CA LEU A 545 -137.58 -104.17 -40.77
C LEU A 545 -137.87 -105.67 -40.62
N LYS A 546 -137.39 -106.50 -41.57
CA LYS A 546 -137.47 -107.96 -41.53
C LYS A 546 -136.76 -108.59 -40.31
N GLN A 547 -135.61 -108.08 -39.88
CA GLN A 547 -134.83 -108.69 -38.77
C GLN A 547 -135.28 -108.24 -37.37
N VAL A 548 -135.83 -107.03 -37.21
CA VAL A 548 -136.30 -106.59 -35.88
C VAL A 548 -137.63 -107.28 -35.52
N MET A 549 -138.48 -107.57 -36.51
CA MET A 549 -139.66 -108.43 -36.34
C MET A 549 -139.30 -109.87 -35.95
N GLU A 550 -138.11 -110.38 -36.33
CA GLU A 550 -137.61 -111.68 -35.83
C GLU A 550 -137.22 -111.62 -34.35
N ASN A 551 -136.58 -110.54 -33.90
CA ASN A 551 -136.13 -110.42 -32.50
C ASN A 551 -137.27 -110.28 -31.48
N ILE A 552 -138.47 -109.87 -31.90
CA ILE A 552 -139.69 -109.87 -31.06
C ILE A 552 -140.02 -111.28 -30.51
N ASN A 553 -139.55 -112.35 -31.18
CA ASN A 553 -139.91 -113.73 -30.82
C ASN A 553 -138.97 -114.42 -29.81
N ARG A 554 -137.77 -113.90 -29.51
CA ARG A 554 -136.68 -114.80 -29.03
C ARG A 554 -136.54 -115.01 -27.50
N MET A 555 -137.07 -114.14 -26.63
CA MET A 555 -136.88 -114.26 -25.16
C MET A 555 -138.15 -114.13 -24.29
N LYS A 556 -139.30 -114.62 -24.78
CA LYS A 556 -140.42 -115.06 -23.91
C LYS A 556 -140.39 -116.59 -23.73
N ARG A 557 -139.42 -117.12 -22.97
CA ARG A 557 -139.25 -118.52 -22.46
C ARG A 557 -137.93 -118.56 -21.64
N GLY A 558 -137.78 -119.22 -20.48
CA GLY A 558 -138.71 -120.01 -19.65
C GLY A 558 -138.16 -120.30 -18.23
N THR A 559 -138.86 -121.12 -17.45
CA THR A 559 -138.65 -121.55 -16.03
C THR A 559 -137.74 -122.80 -15.89
N PRO A 560 -137.52 -123.45 -14.70
CA PRO A 560 -137.57 -123.07 -13.26
C PRO A 560 -136.29 -123.47 -12.45
N GLY A 561 -136.21 -123.18 -11.13
CA GLY A 561 -135.20 -123.81 -10.23
C GLY A 561 -135.20 -123.31 -8.76
N ARG A 562 -134.76 -124.15 -7.80
CA ARG A 562 -134.69 -123.86 -6.34
C ARG A 562 -133.24 -123.69 -5.85
N GLY A 563 -133.05 -122.81 -4.85
CA GLY A 563 -131.89 -122.70 -3.96
C GLY A 563 -132.29 -121.82 -2.76
N ALA A 564 -131.67 -121.97 -1.58
CA ALA A 564 -132.15 -121.32 -0.34
C ALA A 564 -131.03 -120.63 0.45
N THR A 565 -131.34 -119.48 1.05
CA THR A 565 -131.03 -119.06 2.45
C THR A 565 -131.63 -117.67 2.74
N SER A 566 -132.01 -117.44 4.01
CA SER A 566 -132.49 -116.17 4.61
C SER A 566 -133.69 -115.51 3.93
#